data_AF-A0A6I7P401-F1
#
_entry.id   AF-A0A6I7P401-F1
#
_cell.length_a   1.000
_cell.length_b   1.000
_cell.length_c   1.000
_cell.angle_alpha   90.00
_cell.angle_beta   90.00
_cell.angle_gamma   90.00
#
_symmetry.space_group_name_H-M   'P 1'
#
loop_
_entity.id
_entity.type
_entity.pdbx_description
1 polymer ?
#
loop_
_entity_poly.entity_id
_entity_poly.type
_entity_poly.pdbx_seq_one_letter_code
_entity_poly.pdbx_strand_id
1 'polypeptide(L)'
;MGFPGLLYDPGLSPHREQKLSIKVELNTNPPPHAGTETSLVRRHLLLNLLHYDKPGLLAGRLHAIIHRTHVKGRDMYDLIWYLSDPAWPQPNLLLLRTSLAQTGLELSSEQAANERNLIAARVATMEWNRVVADVQPFLERSEEITLLTLENVLRLLQA
;
A
#
# COMPACT_ATOMS: atom_id res chain seq x y z
N MET A 1 -3.72 -20.65 -3.82
CA MET A 1 -3.27 -22.04 -3.58
C MET A 1 -3.13 -22.25 -2.07
N GLY A 2 -3.59 -23.37 -1.51
CA GLY A 2 -3.54 -23.65 -0.06
C GLY A 2 -2.59 -24.80 0.26
N PHE A 3 -1.73 -24.62 1.27
CA PHE A 3 -0.69 -25.57 1.68
C PHE A 3 -0.96 -26.03 3.13
N PRO A 4 -1.60 -27.19 3.35
CA PRO A 4 -1.75 -27.77 4.69
C PRO A 4 -0.41 -28.30 5.21
N GLY A 5 -0.28 -28.46 6.53
CA GLY A 5 0.94 -28.97 7.18
C GLY A 5 2.09 -27.96 7.29
N LEU A 6 2.19 -27.00 6.37
CA LEU A 6 3.31 -26.04 6.30
C LEU A 6 3.47 -25.16 7.56
N LEU A 7 2.37 -24.86 8.26
CA LEU A 7 2.43 -24.13 9.54
C LEU A 7 2.68 -25.06 10.73
N TYR A 8 2.31 -26.33 10.61
CA TYR A 8 2.47 -27.33 11.67
C TYR A 8 3.90 -27.83 11.77
N ASP A 9 4.53 -28.16 10.64
CA ASP A 9 5.89 -28.71 10.60
C ASP A 9 6.95 -27.84 11.32
N PRO A 10 6.94 -26.49 11.20
CA PRO A 10 7.83 -25.61 11.97
C PRO A 10 7.30 -25.22 13.36
N GLY A 11 6.16 -25.76 13.81
CA GLY A 11 5.55 -25.44 15.10
C GLY A 11 4.86 -24.07 15.18
N LEU A 12 4.56 -23.44 14.04
CA LEU A 12 3.86 -22.14 13.98
C LEU A 12 2.34 -22.26 14.20
N SER A 13 1.80 -23.47 14.10
CA SER A 13 0.40 -23.78 14.43
C SER A 13 0.29 -25.17 15.08
N PRO A 14 -0.55 -25.33 16.12
CA PRO A 14 -0.87 -26.65 16.67
C PRO A 14 -1.80 -27.46 15.77
N HIS A 15 -2.37 -26.87 14.72
CA HIS A 15 -3.38 -27.49 13.86
C HIS A 15 -2.80 -27.93 12.52
N ARG A 16 -2.62 -29.23 12.32
CA ARG A 16 -2.06 -29.81 11.08
C ARG A 16 -2.82 -29.43 9.81
N GLU A 17 -4.14 -29.29 9.92
CA GLU A 17 -5.01 -28.97 8.78
C GLU A 17 -5.06 -27.47 8.45
N GLN A 18 -4.49 -26.60 9.30
CA GLN A 18 -4.45 -25.17 9.01
C GLN A 18 -3.64 -24.91 7.74
N LYS A 19 -4.28 -24.27 6.76
CA LYS A 19 -3.69 -24.00 5.45
C LYS A 19 -3.05 -22.63 5.43
N LEU A 20 -1.78 -22.54 5.01
CA LEU A 20 -1.26 -21.28 4.50
C LEU A 20 -1.81 -21.08 3.08
N SER A 21 -2.47 -19.95 2.83
CA SER A 21 -3.01 -19.64 1.50
C SER A 21 -2.21 -18.52 0.86
N ILE A 22 -1.72 -18.76 -0.35
CA ILE A 22 -1.05 -17.75 -1.19
C ILE A 22 -2.01 -17.32 -2.30
N LYS A 23 -2.32 -16.02 -2.33
CA LYS A 23 -3.10 -15.38 -3.38
C LYS A 23 -2.14 -14.73 -4.38
N VAL A 24 -2.29 -15.07 -5.66
CA VAL A 24 -1.56 -14.45 -6.76
C VAL A 24 -2.57 -13.69 -7.61
N GLU A 25 -2.31 -12.41 -7.83
CA GLU A 25 -3.15 -11.54 -8.65
C GLU A 25 -2.36 -11.16 -9.91
N LEU A 26 -3.03 -11.20 -11.06
CA LEU A 26 -2.46 -10.81 -12.35
C LEU A 26 -3.26 -9.64 -12.90
N ASN A 27 -2.57 -8.54 -13.20
CA ASN A 27 -3.14 -7.44 -13.98
C ASN A 27 -2.71 -7.57 -15.44
N THR A 28 -3.65 -7.88 -16.33
CA THR A 28 -3.39 -8.02 -17.78
C THR A 28 -3.51 -6.70 -18.55
N ASN A 29 -3.91 -5.61 -17.88
CA ASN A 29 -4.01 -4.27 -18.47
C ASN A 29 -3.41 -3.25 -17.48
N PRO A 30 -2.09 -3.27 -17.26
CA PRO A 30 -1.46 -2.33 -16.35
C PRO A 30 -1.51 -0.89 -16.92
N PRO A 31 -1.67 0.12 -16.06
CA PRO A 31 -1.57 1.52 -16.48
C PRO A 31 -0.17 1.79 -17.06
N PRO A 32 -0.07 2.67 -18.07
CA PRO A 32 1.22 3.02 -18.65
C PRO A 32 2.06 3.85 -17.66
N HIS A 33 3.35 4.01 -18.00
CA HIS A 33 4.32 4.84 -17.27
C HIS A 33 4.80 4.30 -15.92
N ALA A 34 4.53 3.02 -15.61
CA ALA A 34 5.17 2.35 -14.49
C ALA A 34 6.67 2.18 -14.74
N GLY A 35 7.50 2.76 -13.86
CA GLY A 35 8.93 2.50 -13.81
C GLY A 35 9.20 1.16 -13.14
N THR A 36 10.22 0.45 -13.59
CA THR A 36 10.64 -0.84 -13.02
C THR A 36 12.13 -0.86 -12.74
N GLU A 37 12.49 -1.60 -11.71
CA GLU A 37 13.88 -1.84 -11.31
C GLU A 37 14.06 -3.33 -11.06
N THR A 38 15.30 -3.80 -11.20
CA THR A 38 15.68 -5.18 -10.92
C THR A 38 16.69 -5.20 -9.77
N SER A 39 16.33 -5.89 -8.69
CA SER A 39 17.16 -5.99 -7.49
C SER A 39 17.59 -7.43 -7.25
N LEU A 40 18.91 -7.62 -7.04
CA LEU A 40 19.46 -8.90 -6.59
C LEU A 40 19.45 -8.94 -5.05
N VAL A 41 18.57 -9.76 -4.47
CA VAL A 41 18.40 -9.87 -3.02
C VAL A 41 18.81 -11.25 -2.51
N ARG A 42 19.43 -11.30 -1.33
CA ARG A 42 19.82 -12.54 -0.65
C ARG A 42 19.39 -12.50 0.81
N ARG A 43 18.16 -12.96 1.09
CA ARG A 43 17.67 -13.14 2.47
C ARG A 43 17.66 -14.60 2.89
N HIS A 44 16.96 -15.44 2.13
CA HIS A 44 16.90 -16.91 2.35
C HIS A 44 17.47 -17.68 1.17
N LEU A 45 17.24 -17.20 -0.05
CA LEU A 45 17.88 -17.62 -1.29
C LEU A 45 18.24 -16.39 -2.13
N LEU A 46 19.09 -16.58 -3.15
CA LEU A 46 19.43 -15.54 -4.10
C LEU A 46 18.27 -15.37 -5.09
N LEU A 47 17.71 -14.16 -5.16
CA LEU A 47 16.58 -13.82 -6.01
C LEU A 47 16.91 -12.59 -6.85
N ASN A 48 16.61 -12.65 -8.13
CA ASN A 48 16.66 -11.50 -9.03
C ASN A 48 15.22 -11.02 -9.27
N LEU A 49 14.82 -9.93 -8.61
CA LEU A 49 13.43 -9.48 -8.54
C LEU A 49 13.21 -8.25 -9.41
N LEU A 50 12.34 -8.37 -10.41
CA LEU A 50 11.76 -7.23 -11.12
C LEU A 50 10.58 -6.68 -10.31
N HIS A 51 10.61 -5.39 -9.98
CA HIS A 51 9.57 -4.71 -9.23
C HIS A 51 9.38 -3.27 -9.71
N TYR A 52 8.30 -2.61 -9.28
CA TYR A 52 8.16 -1.17 -9.50
C TYR A 52 9.23 -0.39 -8.76
N ASP A 53 9.67 0.71 -9.37
CA ASP A 53 10.53 1.69 -8.72
C ASP A 53 9.82 2.35 -7.52
N LYS A 54 10.58 3.02 -6.67
CA LYS A 54 10.03 3.65 -5.45
C LYS A 54 8.92 4.68 -5.75
N PRO A 55 9.07 5.59 -6.74
CA PRO A 55 7.99 6.52 -7.13
C PRO A 55 6.72 5.80 -7.60
N GLY A 56 6.86 4.70 -8.35
CA GLY A 56 5.75 3.90 -8.85
C GLY A 56 5.03 3.13 -7.74
N LEU A 57 5.76 2.61 -6.76
CA LEU A 57 5.18 1.98 -5.56
C LEU A 57 4.29 2.96 -4.80
N LEU A 58 4.77 4.19 -4.55
CA LEU A 58 3.96 5.21 -3.88
C LEU A 58 2.75 5.61 -4.73
N ALA A 59 2.92 5.86 -6.02
CA ALA A 59 1.81 6.20 -6.92
C ALA A 59 0.70 5.13 -6.91
N GLY A 60 1.05 3.84 -6.90
CA GLY A 60 0.09 2.75 -6.79
C GLY A 60 -0.67 2.73 -5.47
N ARG A 61 -0.03 3.15 -4.37
CA ARG A 61 -0.68 3.30 -3.06
C ARG A 61 -1.65 4.48 -3.03
N LEU A 62 -1.24 5.64 -3.54
CA LEU A 62 -2.10 6.81 -3.65
C LEU A 62 -3.32 6.54 -4.52
N HIS A 63 -3.14 5.88 -5.66
CA HIS A 63 -4.24 5.44 -6.52
C HIS A 63 -5.25 4.57 -5.75
N ALA A 64 -4.77 3.58 -5.00
CA ALA A 64 -5.62 2.69 -4.24
C ALA A 64 -6.44 3.42 -3.16
N ILE A 65 -5.85 4.42 -2.50
CA ILE A 65 -6.53 5.25 -1.48
C ILE A 65 -7.64 6.07 -2.11
N ILE A 66 -7.38 6.70 -3.26
CA ILE A 66 -8.34 7.56 -3.97
C ILE A 66 -9.47 6.72 -4.57
N HIS A 67 -9.14 5.62 -5.25
CA HIS A 67 -10.10 4.84 -6.03
C HIS A 67 -11.02 3.96 -5.17
N ARG A 68 -10.55 3.42 -4.04
CA ARG A 68 -11.35 2.49 -3.24
C ARG A 68 -12.58 3.18 -2.65
N THR A 69 -13.73 2.54 -2.83
CA THR A 69 -15.00 2.97 -2.25
C THR A 69 -15.13 2.61 -0.76
N HIS A 70 -14.41 1.58 -0.31
CA HIS A 70 -14.39 1.14 1.08
C HIS A 70 -13.09 1.53 1.78
N VAL A 71 -13.15 1.61 3.12
CA VAL A 71 -11.96 1.81 3.95
C VAL A 71 -11.10 0.53 3.92
N LYS A 72 -9.79 0.71 3.84
CA LYS A 72 -8.79 -0.35 4.04
C LYS A 72 -7.66 0.25 4.87
N GLY A 73 -7.68 -0.05 6.16
CA GLY A 73 -6.80 0.59 7.14
C GLY A 73 -5.32 0.38 6.84
N ARG A 74 -4.95 -0.78 6.29
CA ARG A 74 -3.55 -1.05 5.88
C ARG A 74 -3.00 -0.05 4.86
N ASP A 75 -3.84 0.55 4.01
CA ASP A 75 -3.35 1.60 3.10
C ASP A 75 -2.96 2.88 3.85
N MET A 76 -3.64 3.19 4.96
CA MET A 76 -3.31 4.34 5.81
C MET A 76 -2.03 4.09 6.59
N TYR A 77 -1.82 2.85 7.05
CA TYR A 77 -0.56 2.46 7.67
C TYR A 77 0.61 2.57 6.67
N ASP A 78 0.44 2.03 5.46
CA ASP A 78 1.41 2.17 4.39
C ASP A 78 1.68 3.65 4.07
N LEU A 79 0.63 4.49 3.99
CA LEU A 79 0.79 5.92 3.72
C LEU A 79 1.65 6.63 4.79
N ILE A 80 1.40 6.37 6.07
CA ILE A 80 2.26 6.88 7.15
C ILE A 80 3.69 6.39 6.95
N TRP A 81 3.87 5.10 6.69
CA TRP A 81 5.18 4.50 6.48
C TRP A 81 5.95 5.20 5.35
N TYR A 82 5.31 5.41 4.18
CA TYR A 82 5.91 6.11 3.05
C TYR A 82 6.25 7.58 3.36
N LEU A 83 5.30 8.33 3.93
CA LEU A 83 5.47 9.78 4.13
C LEU A 83 6.35 10.11 5.33
N SER A 84 6.54 9.18 6.27
CA SER A 84 7.42 9.37 7.42
C SER A 84 8.91 9.24 7.10
N ASP A 85 9.27 8.69 5.94
CA ASP A 85 10.65 8.63 5.46
C ASP A 85 10.96 9.85 4.57
N PRO A 86 11.74 10.84 5.05
CA PRO A 86 12.07 12.02 4.27
C PRO A 86 12.95 11.73 3.04
N ALA A 87 13.59 10.55 2.98
CA ALA A 87 14.36 10.11 1.82
C ALA A 87 13.51 9.40 0.76
N TRP A 88 12.21 9.15 1.03
CA TRP A 88 11.33 8.55 0.04
C TRP A 88 11.04 9.52 -1.11
N PRO A 89 11.17 9.10 -2.38
CA PRO A 89 10.94 10.00 -3.50
C PRO A 89 9.46 10.34 -3.69
N GLN A 90 9.20 11.46 -4.36
CA GLN A 90 7.85 11.85 -4.77
C GLN A 90 7.18 10.78 -5.67
N PRO A 91 5.84 10.65 -5.65
CA PRO A 91 5.15 9.68 -6.48
C PRO A 91 5.37 9.94 -7.96
N ASN A 92 5.33 8.88 -8.77
CA ASN A 92 5.22 9.02 -10.21
C ASN A 92 3.83 9.56 -10.58
N LEU A 93 3.73 10.88 -10.76
CA LEU A 93 2.46 11.57 -11.03
C LEU A 93 1.81 11.16 -12.35
N LEU A 94 2.61 10.82 -13.35
CA LEU A 94 2.09 10.37 -14.64
C LEU A 94 1.42 9.00 -14.50
N LEU A 95 2.07 8.06 -13.79
CA LEU A 95 1.47 6.78 -13.45
C LEU A 95 0.21 6.94 -12.59
N LEU A 96 0.24 7.80 -11.57
CA LEU A 96 -0.94 8.07 -10.73
C LEU A 96 -2.12 8.56 -11.57
N ARG A 97 -1.88 9.56 -12.43
CA ARG A 97 -2.91 10.14 -13.30
C ARG A 97 -3.51 9.10 -14.24
N THR A 98 -2.68 8.32 -14.93
CA THR A 98 -3.17 7.29 -15.88
C THR A 98 -3.87 6.14 -15.16
N SER A 99 -3.42 5.77 -13.97
CA SER A 99 -4.10 4.78 -13.12
C SER A 99 -5.49 5.25 -12.69
N LEU A 100 -5.61 6.52 -12.28
CA LEU A 100 -6.89 7.11 -11.90
C LEU A 100 -7.86 7.20 -13.09
N ALA A 101 -7.37 7.64 -14.25
CA ALA A 101 -8.13 7.68 -15.50
C ALA A 101 -8.66 6.28 -15.87
N GLN A 102 -7.81 5.25 -15.81
CA GLN A 102 -8.20 3.86 -16.07
C GLN A 102 -9.30 3.37 -15.12
N THR A 103 -9.39 3.93 -13.92
CA THR A 103 -10.43 3.62 -12.93
C THR A 103 -11.59 4.63 -12.90
N GLY A 104 -11.68 5.53 -13.88
CA GLY A 104 -12.82 6.42 -14.10
C GLY A 104 -12.67 7.83 -13.50
N LEU A 105 -11.49 8.20 -13.00
CA LEU A 105 -11.22 9.58 -12.52
C LEU A 105 -10.20 10.26 -13.45
N GLU A 106 -10.71 11.04 -14.39
CA GLU A 106 -9.90 11.86 -15.28
C GLU A 106 -9.44 13.13 -14.56
N LEU A 107 -8.12 13.30 -14.44
CA LEU A 107 -7.50 14.48 -13.85
C LEU A 107 -6.64 15.19 -14.89
N SER A 108 -6.56 16.52 -14.80
CA SER A 108 -5.52 17.31 -15.47
C SER A 108 -4.14 17.06 -14.84
N SER A 109 -3.08 17.50 -15.50
CA SER A 109 -1.73 17.42 -14.93
C SER A 109 -1.61 18.21 -13.62
N GLU A 110 -2.26 19.37 -13.54
CA GLU A 110 -2.27 20.24 -12.36
C GLU A 110 -3.07 19.60 -11.21
N GLN A 111 -4.19 18.94 -11.50
CA GLN A 111 -4.97 18.22 -10.50
C GLN A 111 -4.21 17.01 -9.96
N ALA A 112 -3.51 16.26 -10.83
CA ALA A 112 -2.67 15.15 -10.41
C ALA A 112 -1.47 15.61 -9.58
N ALA A 113 -0.88 16.76 -9.90
CA ALA A 113 0.18 17.39 -9.10
C ALA A 113 -0.31 17.85 -7.73
N ASN A 114 -1.62 18.02 -7.56
CA ASN A 114 -2.26 18.33 -6.28
C ASN A 114 -2.70 17.07 -5.51
N GLU A 115 -1.99 15.95 -5.68
CA GLU A 115 -2.36 14.66 -5.11
C GLU A 115 -2.55 14.71 -3.58
N ARG A 116 -1.75 15.51 -2.87
CA ARG A 116 -1.75 15.54 -1.39
C ARG A 116 -3.08 16.04 -0.87
N ASN A 117 -3.66 17.02 -1.56
CA ASN A 117 -4.99 17.54 -1.24
C ASN A 117 -6.10 16.55 -1.60
N LEU A 118 -5.97 15.80 -2.70
CA LEU A 118 -6.92 14.73 -3.04
C LEU A 118 -6.92 13.63 -1.96
N ILE A 119 -5.73 13.24 -1.50
CA ILE A 119 -5.56 12.25 -0.44
C ILE A 119 -6.08 12.81 0.89
N ALA A 120 -5.73 14.04 1.27
CA ALA A 120 -6.20 14.66 2.50
C ALA A 120 -7.73 14.74 2.55
N ALA A 121 -8.36 15.16 1.45
CA ALA A 121 -9.81 15.19 1.32
C ALA A 121 -10.41 13.79 1.47
N ARG A 122 -9.82 12.77 0.83
CA ARG A 122 -10.29 11.38 0.94
C ARG A 122 -10.16 10.85 2.37
N VAL A 123 -9.02 11.06 3.01
CA VAL A 123 -8.71 10.56 4.35
C VAL A 123 -9.59 11.21 5.42
N ALA A 124 -9.93 12.49 5.26
CA ALA A 124 -10.86 13.20 6.15
C ALA A 124 -12.28 12.61 6.17
N THR A 125 -12.68 11.88 5.12
CA THR A 125 -14.01 11.22 5.03
C THR A 125 -14.05 9.81 5.62
N MET A 126 -12.93 9.26 6.11
CA MET A 126 -12.87 7.89 6.58
C MET A 126 -13.35 7.71 8.02
N GLU A 127 -13.98 6.58 8.30
CA GLU A 127 -14.31 6.14 9.66
C GLU A 127 -13.06 5.56 10.34
N TRP A 128 -12.37 6.38 11.14
CA TRP A 128 -11.07 6.04 11.72
C TRP A 128 -11.07 4.86 12.69
N ASN A 129 -12.18 4.63 13.38
CA ASN A 129 -12.32 3.41 14.19
C ASN A 129 -12.22 2.13 13.34
N ARG A 130 -12.69 2.17 12.07
CA ARG A 130 -12.56 1.04 11.14
C ARG A 130 -11.15 0.93 10.56
N VAL A 131 -10.48 2.06 10.31
CA VAL A 131 -9.07 2.10 9.89
C VAL A 131 -8.20 1.39 10.92
N VAL A 132 -8.33 1.79 12.19
CA VAL A 132 -7.59 1.21 13.32
C VAL A 132 -7.88 -0.28 13.47
N ALA A 133 -9.15 -0.67 13.46
CA ALA A 133 -9.56 -2.07 13.60
C ALA A 133 -9.03 -2.99 12.46
N ASP A 134 -8.90 -2.48 11.23
CA ASP A 134 -8.33 -3.26 10.10
C ASP A 134 -6.81 -3.44 10.18
N VAL A 135 -6.09 -2.59 10.93
CA VAL A 135 -4.63 -2.64 11.05
C VAL A 135 -4.17 -3.37 12.30
N GLN A 136 -4.86 -3.16 13.42
CA GLN A 136 -4.47 -3.67 14.74
C GLN A 136 -4.06 -5.15 14.77
N PRO A 137 -4.75 -6.10 14.10
CA PRO A 137 -4.36 -7.52 14.14
C PRO A 137 -3.05 -7.86 13.42
N PHE A 138 -2.51 -6.94 12.62
CA PHE A 138 -1.35 -7.18 11.75
C PHE A 138 -0.08 -6.49 12.23
N LEU A 139 -0.16 -5.64 13.26
CA LEU A 139 1.00 -4.93 13.78
C LEU A 139 1.91 -5.88 14.56
N GLU A 140 3.20 -5.86 14.23
CA GLU A 140 4.23 -6.55 15.02
C GLU A 140 4.38 -5.93 16.42
N ARG A 141 4.34 -4.59 16.47
CA ARG A 141 4.33 -3.80 17.70
C ARG A 141 2.97 -3.14 17.87
N SER A 142 2.19 -3.64 18.81
CA SER A 142 0.81 -3.16 19.01
C SER A 142 0.75 -1.68 19.37
N GLU A 143 1.81 -1.13 19.95
CA GLU A 143 1.93 0.28 20.33
C GLU A 143 1.97 1.21 19.11
N GLU A 144 2.41 0.74 17.94
CA GLU A 144 2.45 1.55 16.71
C GLU A 144 1.05 2.00 16.26
N ILE A 145 -0.02 1.38 16.77
CA ILE A 145 -1.39 1.79 16.50
C ILE A 145 -1.67 3.23 16.94
N THR A 146 -0.96 3.74 17.95
CA THR A 146 -1.13 5.13 18.41
C THR A 146 -0.61 6.15 17.41
N LEU A 147 0.21 5.72 16.46
CA LEU A 147 0.71 6.58 15.37
C LEU A 147 -0.34 6.72 14.25
N LEU A 148 -1.25 5.76 14.12
CA LEU A 148 -2.28 5.71 13.08
C LEU A 148 -3.48 6.61 13.45
N THR A 149 -3.28 7.91 13.32
CA THR A 149 -4.30 8.93 13.59
C THR A 149 -4.53 9.84 12.38
N LEU A 150 -5.74 10.39 12.28
CA LEU A 150 -6.09 11.37 11.25
C LEU A 150 -5.13 12.56 11.28
N GLU A 151 -4.84 13.06 12.48
CA GLU A 151 -3.96 14.20 12.66
C GLU A 151 -2.54 13.93 12.11
N ASN A 152 -1.96 12.76 12.42
CA ASN A 152 -0.63 12.42 11.93
C ASN A 152 -0.60 12.29 10.41
N VAL A 153 -1.61 11.65 9.80
CA VAL A 153 -1.68 11.53 8.34
C VAL A 153 -1.81 12.90 7.68
N LEU A 154 -2.69 13.77 8.18
CA LEU A 154 -2.87 15.12 7.63
C LEU A 154 -1.60 15.96 7.79
N ARG A 155 -0.89 15.85 8.92
CA ARG A 155 0.38 16.53 9.14
C ARG A 155 1.45 16.09 8.15
N LEU A 156 1.56 14.78 7.88
CA LEU A 156 2.50 14.24 6.91
C LEU A 156 2.19 14.70 5.47
N LEU A 157 0.91 14.87 5.13
CA LEU A 157 0.50 15.36 3.81
C LEU A 157 0.80 16.85 3.59
N GLN A 158 1.06 17.61 4.67
CA GLN A 158 1.41 19.04 4.61
C GLN A 158 2.92 19.32 4.61
N ALA A 159 3.75 18.32 4.94
CA ALA A 159 5.21 18.42 5.03
C ALA A 159 5.90 18.26 3.66
#